data_AF-T1AL09-F1
#
_entry.id   AF-T1AL09-F1
#
_cell.length_a   1.000
_cell.length_b   1.000
_cell.length_c   1.000
_cell.angle_alpha   90.00
_cell.angle_beta   90.00
_cell.angle_gamma   90.00
#
_symmetry.space_group_name_H-M   'P 1'
#
loop_
_entity.id
_entity.type
_entity.pdbx_description
1 polymer ?
#
loop_
_entity_poly.entity_id
_entity_poly.type
_entity_poly.pdbx_seq_one_letter_code
_entity_poly.pdbx_strand_id
1 'polypeptide(L)'
;TVTDRGFRFVDVGTSGGIWGLREGYSMMVGGSVEDVARLQPILETLAPAPDAGWGHVGGPGAGHFVKMVHNGIEYGLMQAYAEGFAILGAKPEYALDLAQIAEIWRRGSVVRSWLLDLTADVLHRPEELRRIAPVVADSGEGRWTVTEAIELNVP
;
A
#
# COMPACT_ATOMS: atom_id res chain seq x y z
N THR A 1 10.12 18.04 -23.61
CA THR A 1 9.52 17.70 -22.31
C THR A 1 8.76 18.90 -21.75
N VAL A 2 8.05 18.77 -20.63
CA VAL A 2 7.44 19.94 -19.94
C VAL A 2 8.51 20.92 -19.43
N THR A 3 9.69 20.40 -19.08
CA THR A 3 10.86 21.20 -18.69
C THR A 3 11.41 22.04 -19.85
N ASP A 4 11.44 21.52 -21.08
CA ASP A 4 11.82 22.31 -22.28
C ASP A 4 10.88 23.49 -22.55
N ARG A 5 9.67 23.47 -21.96
CA ARG A 5 8.69 24.57 -22.04
C ARG A 5 8.77 25.53 -20.84
N GLY A 6 9.78 25.37 -19.97
CA GLY A 6 9.98 26.21 -18.78
C GLY A 6 9.17 25.80 -17.54
N PHE A 7 8.46 24.66 -17.57
CA PHE A 7 7.76 24.16 -16.38
C PHE A 7 8.67 23.30 -15.51
N ARG A 8 8.50 23.44 -14.19
CA ARG A 8 9.10 22.53 -13.20
C ARG A 8 8.21 21.30 -13.06
N PHE A 9 8.82 20.15 -12.80
CA PHE A 9 8.11 18.88 -12.69
C PHE A 9 8.52 18.15 -11.41
N VAL A 10 7.51 17.74 -10.64
CA VAL A 10 7.63 16.90 -9.45
C VAL A 10 6.54 15.84 -9.54
N ASP A 11 6.91 14.59 -9.34
CA ASP A 11 5.99 13.47 -9.19
C ASP A 11 5.86 13.08 -7.72
N VAL A 12 4.64 12.76 -7.29
CA VAL A 12 4.35 12.41 -5.90
C VAL A 12 3.54 11.13 -5.87
N GLY A 13 4.18 10.05 -5.45
CA GLY A 13 3.49 8.81 -5.15
C GLY A 13 2.77 8.92 -3.80
N THR A 14 1.44 8.90 -3.80
CA THR A 14 0.63 9.10 -2.57
C THR A 14 -0.09 7.82 -2.16
N SER A 15 0.03 7.41 -0.90
CA SER A 15 -0.65 6.25 -0.28
C SER A 15 -1.42 6.66 0.99
N GLY A 16 -2.42 5.87 1.38
CA GLY A 16 -3.30 6.13 2.54
C GLY A 16 -4.80 6.13 2.22
N GLY A 17 -5.18 6.25 0.94
CA GLY A 17 -6.57 6.18 0.49
C GLY A 17 -7.48 7.20 1.20
N ILE A 18 -8.73 6.81 1.50
CA ILE A 18 -9.72 7.66 2.16
C ILE A 18 -9.32 8.08 3.59
N TRP A 19 -8.44 7.32 4.24
CA TRP A 19 -8.00 7.57 5.62
C TRP A 19 -6.97 8.67 5.72
N GLY A 20 -6.23 8.95 4.63
CA GLY A 20 -5.18 9.96 4.62
C GLY A 20 -5.69 11.37 4.90
N LEU A 21 -6.99 11.67 4.69
CA LEU A 21 -7.57 12.95 5.11
C LEU A 21 -7.50 13.16 6.63
N ARG A 22 -7.58 12.08 7.41
CA ARG A 22 -7.59 12.12 8.87
C ARG A 22 -6.22 11.78 9.46
N GLU A 23 -5.56 10.77 8.91
CA GLU A 23 -4.31 10.21 9.45
C GLU A 23 -3.05 10.73 8.74
N GLY A 24 -3.22 11.52 7.67
CA GLY A 24 -2.16 11.97 6.79
C GLY A 24 -1.78 10.96 5.70
N TYR A 25 -1.21 11.45 4.61
CA TYR A 25 -0.81 10.64 3.46
C TYR A 25 0.67 10.26 3.49
N SER A 26 0.97 9.02 3.10
CA SER A 26 2.35 8.65 2.78
C SER A 26 2.73 9.17 1.39
N MET A 27 3.75 10.02 1.29
CA MET A 27 4.11 10.70 0.04
C MET A 27 5.59 10.50 -0.33
N MET A 28 5.83 9.82 -1.44
CA MET A 28 7.17 9.61 -2.02
C MET A 28 7.38 10.60 -3.16
N VAL A 29 8.34 11.52 -3.01
CA VAL A 29 8.47 12.69 -3.88
C VAL A 29 9.70 12.56 -4.79
N GLY A 30 9.47 12.58 -6.10
CA GLY A 30 10.52 12.62 -7.13
C GLY A 30 10.62 13.99 -7.78
N GLY A 31 11.83 14.51 -7.96
CA GLY A 31 12.03 15.83 -8.56
C GLY A 31 13.44 16.39 -8.38
N SER A 32 13.65 17.65 -8.74
CA SER A 32 14.88 18.35 -8.36
C SER A 32 14.83 18.78 -6.89
N VAL A 33 15.98 18.84 -6.21
CA VAL A 33 16.05 19.30 -4.81
C VAL A 33 15.41 20.68 -4.63
N GLU A 34 15.63 21.60 -5.58
CA GLU A 34 15.06 22.95 -5.51
C GLU A 34 13.52 22.93 -5.65
N ASP A 35 12.99 22.12 -6.57
CA ASP A 35 11.55 22.06 -6.82
C ASP A 35 10.82 21.37 -5.67
N VAL A 36 11.40 20.31 -5.11
CA VAL A 36 10.83 19.61 -3.95
C VAL A 36 10.84 20.50 -2.71
N ALA A 37 11.92 21.25 -2.46
CA ALA A 37 11.99 22.20 -1.35
C ALA A 37 10.88 23.26 -1.41
N ARG A 38 10.44 23.66 -2.61
CA ARG A 38 9.31 24.60 -2.76
C ARG A 38 7.97 23.99 -2.37
N LEU A 39 7.81 22.68 -2.50
CA LEU A 39 6.58 21.96 -2.16
C LEU A 39 6.54 21.49 -0.70
N GLN A 40 7.66 21.58 0.02
CA GLN A 40 7.78 21.13 1.42
C GLN A 40 6.61 21.57 2.31
N PRO A 41 6.17 22.85 2.36
CA PRO A 41 5.06 23.25 3.23
C PRO A 41 3.74 22.52 2.93
N ILE A 42 3.49 22.17 1.66
CA ILE A 42 2.30 21.43 1.24
C ILE A 42 2.44 19.96 1.66
N LEU A 43 3.63 19.38 1.48
CA LEU A 43 3.92 18.01 1.86
C LEU A 43 3.80 17.82 3.38
N GLU A 44 4.38 18.71 4.18
CA GLU A 44 4.27 18.71 5.63
C GLU A 44 2.82 18.85 6.12
N THR A 45 1.99 19.60 5.40
CA THR A 45 0.57 19.78 5.73
C THR A 45 -0.26 18.52 5.45
N LEU A 46 0.06 17.80 4.37
CA LEU A 46 -0.70 16.62 3.93
C LEU A 46 -0.20 15.31 4.57
N ALA A 47 1.02 15.29 5.09
CA ALA A 47 1.60 14.12 5.72
C ALA A 47 1.07 13.91 7.16
N PRO A 48 1.27 12.71 7.75
CA PRO A 48 0.88 12.42 9.15
C PRO A 48 1.50 13.36 10.18
N ALA A 49 2.71 13.85 9.92
CA ALA A 49 3.36 14.90 10.69
C ALA A 49 4.35 15.67 9.79
N PRO A 50 4.78 16.88 10.18
CA PRO A 50 5.74 17.66 9.39
C PRO A 50 7.04 16.90 9.06
N ASP A 51 7.50 16.02 9.94
CA ASP A 51 8.73 15.24 9.80
C ASP A 51 8.48 13.74 9.55
N ALA A 52 7.24 13.33 9.28
CA ALA A 52 6.90 11.91 9.12
C ALA A 52 5.97 11.66 7.93
N GLY A 53 6.17 10.53 7.25
CA GLY A 53 5.28 10.05 6.19
C GLY A 53 5.47 10.73 4.84
N TRP A 54 6.49 11.55 4.66
CA TRP A 54 6.87 12.05 3.33
C TRP A 54 8.39 12.14 3.16
N GLY A 55 8.87 12.17 1.92
CA GLY A 55 10.30 12.39 1.67
C GLY A 55 10.67 12.51 0.19
N HIS A 56 11.78 13.22 -0.07
CA HIS A 56 12.41 13.29 -1.39
C HIS A 56 13.19 12.01 -1.65
N VAL A 57 12.73 11.20 -2.61
CA VAL A 57 13.26 9.84 -2.86
C VAL A 57 14.19 9.75 -4.07
N GLY A 58 14.29 10.80 -4.88
CA GLY A 58 15.19 10.84 -6.03
C GLY A 58 14.78 11.86 -7.08
N GLY A 59 15.42 11.77 -8.24
CA GLY A 59 15.10 12.62 -9.39
C GLY A 59 13.69 12.41 -9.95
N PRO A 60 13.33 13.14 -11.02
CA PRO A 60 12.02 12.99 -11.68
C PRO A 60 11.71 11.53 -12.03
N GLY A 61 10.51 11.08 -11.68
CA GLY A 61 9.99 9.71 -11.85
C GLY A 61 10.18 8.81 -10.62
N ALA A 62 11.09 9.15 -9.70
CA ALA A 62 11.42 8.28 -8.57
C ALA A 62 10.26 8.15 -7.56
N GLY A 63 9.47 9.19 -7.36
CA GLY A 63 8.32 9.16 -6.44
C GLY A 63 7.26 8.16 -6.89
N HIS A 64 6.89 8.22 -8.17
CA HIS A 64 5.97 7.24 -8.75
C HIS A 64 6.55 5.82 -8.81
N PHE A 65 7.85 5.67 -9.09
CA PHE A 65 8.50 4.37 -9.08
C PHE A 65 8.44 3.70 -7.69
N VAL A 66 8.80 4.44 -6.64
CA VAL A 66 8.69 3.92 -5.26
C VAL A 66 7.25 3.56 -4.91
N LYS A 67 6.28 4.38 -5.34
CA LYS A 67 4.85 4.08 -5.13
C LYS A 67 4.37 2.86 -5.92
N MET A 68 4.88 2.63 -7.12
CA MET A 68 4.60 1.42 -7.90
C MET A 68 5.04 0.17 -7.11
N VAL A 69 6.29 0.15 -6.62
CA VAL A 69 6.81 -0.96 -5.82
C VAL A 69 6.04 -1.13 -4.50
N HIS A 70 5.67 -0.03 -3.83
CA HIS A 70 4.77 -0.07 -2.66
C HIS A 70 3.49 -0.85 -2.98
N ASN A 71 2.83 -0.59 -4.12
CA ASN A 71 1.64 -1.32 -4.51
C ASN A 71 1.93 -2.80 -4.80
N GLY A 72 3.05 -3.12 -5.45
CA GLY A 72 3.45 -4.52 -5.64
C GLY A 72 3.61 -5.29 -4.31
N ILE A 73 4.21 -4.65 -3.30
CA ILE A 73 4.32 -5.21 -1.94
C ILE A 73 2.95 -5.39 -1.30
N GLU A 74 2.06 -4.40 -1.43
CA GLU A 74 0.68 -4.47 -0.90
C GLU A 74 -0.08 -5.69 -1.44
N TYR A 75 0.04 -5.99 -2.74
CA TYR A 75 -0.56 -7.17 -3.36
C TYR A 75 -0.02 -8.47 -2.74
N GLY A 76 1.30 -8.56 -2.55
CA GLY A 76 1.93 -9.72 -1.93
C GLY A 76 1.48 -9.94 -0.48
N LEU A 77 1.35 -8.86 0.31
CA LEU A 77 0.86 -8.94 1.69
C LEU A 77 -0.60 -9.39 1.75
N MET A 78 -1.47 -8.84 0.91
CA MET A 78 -2.88 -9.26 0.82
C MET A 78 -3.00 -10.73 0.45
N GLN A 79 -2.22 -11.19 -0.54
CA GLN A 79 -2.22 -12.58 -0.98
C GLN A 79 -1.72 -13.52 0.13
N ALA A 80 -0.68 -13.14 0.87
CA ALA A 80 -0.17 -13.94 1.99
C ALA A 80 -1.21 -14.14 3.10
N TYR A 81 -1.97 -13.09 3.46
CA TYR A 81 -3.09 -13.25 4.39
C TYR A 81 -4.21 -14.12 3.80
N ALA A 82 -4.60 -13.89 2.54
CA ALA A 82 -5.66 -14.64 1.88
C ALA A 82 -5.36 -16.15 1.85
N GLU A 83 -4.15 -16.54 1.47
CA GLU A 83 -3.71 -17.95 1.46
C GLU A 83 -3.68 -18.53 2.88
N GLY A 84 -3.14 -17.80 3.86
CA GLY A 84 -3.11 -18.24 5.25
C GLY A 84 -4.50 -18.54 5.80
N PHE A 85 -5.45 -17.63 5.62
CA PHE A 85 -6.84 -17.84 6.05
C PHE A 85 -7.55 -18.94 5.24
N ALA A 86 -7.26 -19.09 3.95
CA ALA A 86 -7.80 -20.18 3.14
C ALA A 86 -7.34 -21.55 3.64
N ILE A 87 -6.06 -21.70 4.00
CA ILE A 87 -5.51 -22.93 4.58
C ILE A 87 -6.19 -23.25 5.92
N LEU A 88 -6.38 -22.26 6.79
CA LEU A 88 -7.10 -22.44 8.06
C LEU A 88 -8.55 -22.86 7.81
N GLY A 89 -9.24 -22.23 6.86
CA GLY A 89 -10.62 -22.57 6.48
C GLY A 89 -10.77 -23.95 5.84
N ALA A 90 -9.72 -24.48 5.20
CA ALA A 90 -9.71 -25.80 4.58
C ALA A 90 -9.59 -26.96 5.60
N LYS A 91 -9.53 -26.66 6.91
CA LYS A 91 -9.40 -27.63 8.00
C LYS A 91 -10.66 -27.69 8.89
N PRO A 92 -11.79 -28.19 8.38
CA PRO A 92 -13.06 -28.23 9.11
C PRO A 92 -13.00 -29.08 10.38
N GLU A 93 -12.08 -30.06 10.45
CA GLU A 93 -11.89 -30.92 11.62
C GLU A 93 -11.52 -30.17 12.90
N TYR A 94 -10.96 -28.96 12.78
CA TYR A 94 -10.58 -28.11 13.91
C TYR A 94 -11.64 -27.08 14.30
N ALA A 95 -12.72 -26.92 13.51
CA ALA A 95 -13.79 -25.95 13.74
C ALA A 95 -13.27 -24.55 14.13
N LEU A 96 -12.28 -24.05 13.39
CA LEU A 96 -11.58 -22.80 13.69
C LEU A 96 -12.48 -21.58 13.51
N ASP A 97 -12.43 -20.66 14.47
CA ASP A 97 -12.99 -19.31 14.36
C ASP A 97 -11.95 -18.37 13.75
N LEU A 98 -12.06 -18.10 12.45
CA LEU A 98 -11.12 -17.25 11.72
C LEU A 98 -11.15 -15.79 12.20
N ALA A 99 -12.31 -15.29 12.66
CA ALA A 99 -12.43 -13.93 13.16
C ALA A 99 -11.72 -13.79 14.51
N GLN A 100 -11.88 -14.77 15.40
CA GLN A 100 -11.11 -14.84 16.64
C GLN A 100 -9.60 -14.93 16.38
N ILE A 101 -9.17 -15.76 15.42
CA ILE A 101 -7.75 -15.89 15.07
C ILE A 101 -7.18 -14.56 14.57
N ALA A 102 -7.92 -13.85 13.71
CA ALA A 102 -7.51 -12.53 13.23
C ALA A 102 -7.33 -11.54 14.40
N GLU A 103 -8.27 -11.50 15.36
CA GLU A 103 -8.18 -10.66 16.56
C GLU A 103 -6.96 -10.99 17.44
N ILE A 104 -6.63 -12.28 17.59
CA ILE A 104 -5.42 -12.71 18.29
C ILE A 104 -4.20 -12.17 17.56
N TRP A 105 -4.14 -12.30 16.24
CA TRP A 105 -2.99 -11.84 15.46
C TRP A 105 -2.82 -10.33 15.46
N ARG A 106 -3.88 -9.53 15.65
CA ARG A 106 -3.76 -8.07 15.80
C ARG A 106 -2.96 -7.66 17.04
N ARG A 107 -2.87 -8.53 18.06
CA ARG A 107 -2.31 -8.20 19.37
C ARG A 107 -1.09 -9.05 19.69
N GLY A 108 0.09 -8.43 19.65
CA GLY A 108 1.34 -9.07 20.07
C GLY A 108 1.93 -10.08 19.07
N SER A 109 1.26 -10.33 17.94
CA SER A 109 1.86 -11.15 16.87
C SER A 109 2.87 -10.36 16.04
N VAL A 110 3.73 -11.10 15.33
CA VAL A 110 4.69 -10.56 14.36
C VAL A 110 3.99 -10.08 13.08
N VAL A 111 2.86 -10.69 12.71
CA VAL A 111 2.13 -10.41 11.47
C VAL A 111 1.06 -9.33 11.64
N ARG A 112 1.16 -8.48 12.67
CA ARG A 112 0.26 -7.35 12.84
C ARG A 112 0.47 -6.31 11.74
N SER A 113 -0.61 -5.81 11.15
CA SER A 113 -0.56 -4.78 10.12
C SER A 113 -1.93 -4.12 9.92
N TRP A 114 -1.95 -2.99 9.22
CA TRP A 114 -3.20 -2.36 8.78
C TRP A 114 -4.07 -3.29 7.93
N LEU A 115 -3.46 -4.09 7.04
CA LEU A 115 -4.21 -5.06 6.21
C LEU A 115 -4.84 -6.17 7.07
N LEU A 116 -4.18 -6.57 8.16
CA LEU A 116 -4.76 -7.52 9.11
C LEU A 116 -5.94 -6.90 9.88
N ASP A 117 -5.85 -5.61 10.25
CA ASP A 117 -6.98 -4.91 10.89
C ASP A 117 -8.21 -4.94 9.98
N LEU A 118 -8.05 -4.59 8.69
CA LEU A 118 -9.13 -4.67 7.70
C LEU A 118 -9.64 -6.11 7.51
N THR A 119 -8.74 -7.09 7.50
CA THR A 119 -9.11 -8.50 7.36
C THR A 119 -9.96 -8.97 8.54
N ALA A 120 -9.60 -8.61 9.77
CA ALA A 120 -10.37 -8.93 10.96
C ALA A 120 -11.78 -8.31 10.92
N ASP A 121 -11.86 -7.03 10.55
CA ASP A 121 -13.14 -6.31 10.44
C ASP A 121 -14.10 -6.96 9.43
N VAL A 122 -13.57 -7.54 8.35
CA VAL A 122 -14.35 -8.25 7.34
C VAL A 122 -14.71 -9.67 7.79
N LEU A 123 -13.82 -10.38 8.49
CA LEU A 123 -14.09 -11.73 9.01
C LEU A 123 -15.17 -11.76 10.09
N HIS A 124 -15.35 -10.66 10.85
CA HIS A 124 -16.51 -10.50 11.76
C HIS A 124 -17.85 -10.37 11.04
N ARG A 125 -17.85 -10.17 9.72
CA ARG A 125 -19.03 -9.97 8.86
C ARG A 125 -19.02 -10.96 7.68
N PRO A 126 -19.02 -12.29 7.95
CA PRO A 126 -18.79 -13.31 6.92
C PRO A 126 -19.88 -13.34 5.82
N GLU A 127 -21.06 -12.81 6.09
CA GLU A 127 -22.14 -12.62 5.11
C GLU A 127 -21.83 -11.56 4.06
N GLU A 128 -20.92 -10.62 4.32
CA GLU A 128 -20.44 -9.66 3.33
C GLU A 128 -19.50 -10.38 2.35
N LEU A 129 -18.56 -11.19 2.86
CA LEU A 129 -17.62 -11.96 2.04
C LEU A 129 -18.34 -12.88 1.04
N ARG A 130 -19.40 -13.57 1.46
CA ARG A 130 -20.17 -14.48 0.59
C ARG A 130 -20.85 -13.78 -0.59
N ARG A 131 -21.03 -12.46 -0.52
CA ARG A 131 -21.64 -11.65 -1.60
C ARG A 131 -20.62 -11.10 -2.59
N ILE A 132 -19.33 -11.21 -2.28
CA ILE A 132 -18.25 -10.73 -3.12
C ILE A 132 -17.87 -11.85 -4.10
N ALA A 133 -17.83 -11.52 -5.39
CA ALA A 133 -17.36 -12.46 -6.40
C ALA A 133 -15.87 -12.79 -6.15
N PRO A 134 -15.40 -14.03 -6.40
CA PRO A 134 -14.00 -14.41 -6.23
C PRO A 134 -13.14 -13.89 -7.39
N VAL A 135 -13.32 -12.61 -7.75
CA VAL A 135 -12.58 -11.92 -8.81
C VAL A 135 -11.98 -10.67 -8.17
N VAL A 136 -10.65 -10.61 -8.17
CA VAL A 136 -9.90 -9.46 -7.66
C VAL A 136 -9.45 -8.62 -8.85
N ALA A 137 -9.86 -7.35 -8.87
CA ALA A 137 -9.41 -6.41 -9.88
C ALA A 137 -7.98 -5.92 -9.57
N ASP A 138 -7.22 -5.58 -10.61
CA ASP A 138 -5.91 -4.94 -10.54
C ASP A 138 -5.94 -3.63 -11.32
N SER A 139 -5.38 -2.56 -10.74
CA SER A 139 -5.27 -1.23 -11.35
C SER A 139 -4.06 -1.07 -12.26
N GLY A 140 -3.11 -2.01 -12.22
CA GLY A 140 -1.95 -2.10 -13.13
C GLY A 140 -0.60 -2.05 -12.42
N GLU A 141 -0.48 -1.38 -11.28
CA GLU A 141 0.79 -1.17 -10.58
C GLU A 141 1.44 -2.48 -10.11
N GLY A 142 0.65 -3.49 -9.77
CA GLY A 142 1.16 -4.83 -9.46
C GLY A 142 1.83 -5.47 -10.67
N ARG A 143 1.22 -5.37 -11.85
CA ARG A 143 1.80 -5.87 -13.11
C ARG A 143 3.06 -5.10 -13.50
N TRP A 144 3.07 -3.78 -13.30
CA TRP A 144 4.25 -2.96 -13.58
C TRP A 144 5.43 -3.35 -12.68
N THR A 145 5.18 -3.60 -11.39
CA THR A 145 6.24 -4.05 -10.46
C THR A 145 6.84 -5.39 -10.89
N VAL A 146 6.02 -6.37 -11.29
CA VAL A 146 6.52 -7.67 -11.77
C VAL A 146 7.30 -7.51 -13.08
N THR A 147 6.80 -6.68 -14.00
CA THR A 147 7.47 -6.42 -15.28
C THR A 147 8.86 -5.81 -15.04
N GLU A 148 8.93 -4.79 -14.18
CA GLU A 148 10.18 -4.13 -13.79
C GLU A 148 11.17 -5.12 -13.13
N ALA A 149 10.68 -5.98 -12.24
CA ALA A 149 11.52 -7.00 -11.61
C ALA A 149 12.15 -7.96 -12.63
N ILE A 150 11.39 -8.35 -13.66
CA ILE A 150 11.90 -9.18 -14.77
C ILE A 150 12.97 -8.41 -15.56
N GLU A 151 12.71 -7.16 -15.93
CA GLU A 151 13.65 -6.34 -16.70
C GLU A 151 14.97 -6.11 -15.95
N LEU A 152 14.90 -5.90 -14.64
CA LEU A 152 16.05 -5.70 -13.77
C LEU A 152 16.73 -7.00 -13.31
N ASN A 153 16.16 -8.17 -13.61
CA ASN A 153 16.58 -9.48 -13.10
C ASN A 153 16.62 -9.54 -11.56
N VAL A 154 15.59 -9.01 -10.91
CA VAL A 154 15.40 -9.07 -9.46
C VAL A 154 14.38 -10.17 -9.12
N PRO A 155 14.73 -11.15 -8.27
CA PRO A 155 13.86 -12.26 -7.91
C PRO A 155 12.75 -11.89 -6.92
#